data_AF-A0A3D0DNM7-F1
#
_entry.id   AF-A0A3D0DNM7-F1
#
_cell.length_a   1.000
_cell.length_b   1.000
_cell.length_c   1.000
_cell.angle_alpha   90.00
_cell.angle_beta   90.00
_cell.angle_gamma   90.00
#
_symmetry.space_group_name_H-M   'P 1'
#
loop_
_entity.id
_entity.type
_entity.pdbx_description
1 polymer ?
#
loop_
_entity_poly.entity_id
_entity_poly.type
_entity_poly.pdbx_seq_one_letter_code
_entity_poly.pdbx_strand_id
1 'polypeptide(L)'
;ESRFIDEIPEEYIEKSGVKVNRMKVESFTPNYSTSAKPFFKNTFTPASVKSFSSASSSGSSGASSGSSLSSSLDEINYSVGDTVRHIKFGKGTVTEMVKGGNDYEITVDFEKVGEKRMFASLAKLKKL
;
A
#
# COMPACT_ATOMS: atom_id res chain seq x y z
N GLU A 1 -12.31 -34.96 11.68
CA GLU A 1 -11.26 -34.23 12.44
C GLU A 1 -9.89 -34.58 11.86
N SER A 2 -8.97 -33.61 11.79
CA SER A 2 -7.65 -33.77 11.18
C SER A 2 -6.68 -34.46 12.16
N ARG A 3 -6.10 -35.60 11.76
CA ARG A 3 -5.06 -36.34 12.53
C ARG A 3 -3.65 -35.76 12.37
N PHE A 4 -3.52 -34.67 11.62
CA PHE A 4 -2.24 -34.08 11.24
C PHE A 4 -1.47 -33.49 12.43
N ILE A 5 -2.16 -33.17 13.53
CA ILE A 5 -1.54 -32.59 14.72
C ILE A 5 -0.89 -33.67 15.59
N ASP A 6 -1.41 -34.90 15.57
CA ASP A 6 -0.98 -36.00 16.44
C ASP A 6 0.26 -36.74 15.90
N GLU A 7 0.59 -36.58 14.61
CA GLU A 7 1.67 -37.31 13.91
C GLU A 7 2.98 -36.50 13.81
N ILE A 8 2.98 -35.23 14.22
CA ILE A 8 4.17 -34.38 14.22
C ILE A 8 5.02 -34.74 15.45
N PRO A 9 6.32 -35.07 15.29
CA PRO A 9 7.20 -35.34 16.43
C PRO A 9 7.24 -34.14 17.38
N GLU A 10 7.17 -34.39 18.69
CA GLU A 10 7.10 -33.33 19.71
C GLU A 10 8.28 -32.33 19.64
N GLU A 11 9.42 -32.76 19.10
CA GLU A 11 10.61 -31.92 18.89
C GLU A 11 10.35 -30.73 17.95
N TYR A 12 9.37 -30.83 17.04
CA TYR A 12 9.01 -29.76 16.10
C TYR A 12 7.77 -28.96 16.54
N ILE A 13 7.24 -29.19 17.74
CA ILE A 13 6.05 -28.50 18.26
C ILE A 13 6.48 -27.38 19.22
N GLU A 14 6.60 -26.16 18.70
CA GLU A 14 6.85 -24.97 19.52
C GLU A 14 5.54 -24.45 20.14
N LYS A 15 5.30 -24.78 21.41
CA LYS A 15 4.15 -24.28 22.19
C LYS A 15 4.40 -22.84 22.65
N SER A 16 4.27 -21.87 21.74
CA SER A 16 4.32 -20.44 22.10
C SER A 16 3.01 -19.98 22.74
N GLY A 17 2.89 -20.19 24.05
CA GLY A 17 1.76 -19.72 24.85
C GLY A 17 1.79 -18.20 25.07
N VAL A 18 1.32 -17.41 24.09
CA VAL A 18 1.12 -15.96 24.28
C VAL A 18 -0.13 -15.75 25.14
N LYS A 19 0.07 -15.47 26.44
CA LYS A 19 -1.00 -15.00 27.32
C LYS A 19 -1.40 -13.58 26.90
N VAL A 20 -2.42 -13.46 26.08
CA VAL A 20 -3.03 -12.15 25.78
C VAL A 20 -3.81 -11.68 27.01
N ASN A 21 -3.27 -10.70 27.72
CA ASN A 21 -4.07 -9.90 28.65
C ASN A 21 -5.10 -9.12 27.84
N ARG A 22 -6.34 -9.60 27.79
CA ARG A 22 -7.47 -8.81 27.28
C ARG A 22 -7.73 -7.67 28.25
N MET A 23 -7.10 -6.52 28.02
CA MET A 23 -7.53 -5.27 28.63
C MET A 23 -8.98 -5.00 28.24
N LYS A 24 -9.81 -4.73 29.24
CA LYS A 24 -11.21 -4.36 29.09
C LYS A 24 -11.27 -3.01 28.38
N VAL A 25 -11.76 -2.99 27.14
CA VAL A 25 -11.96 -1.75 26.39
C VAL A 25 -13.22 -1.09 26.94
N GLU A 26 -13.05 -0.06 27.76
CA GLU A 26 -14.14 0.86 28.07
C GLU A 26 -14.47 1.66 26.80
N SER A 27 -15.76 1.76 26.50
CA SER A 27 -16.29 2.45 25.33
C SER A 27 -15.86 3.92 25.35
N PHE A 28 -15.01 4.29 24.40
CA PHE A 28 -14.61 5.67 24.16
C PHE A 28 -15.82 6.44 23.61
N THR A 29 -16.48 7.26 24.44
CA THR A 29 -17.48 8.23 23.97
C THR A 29 -16.76 9.54 23.64
N PRO A 30 -16.65 9.94 22.36
CA PRO A 30 -16.06 11.23 22.03
C PRO A 30 -17.06 12.34 22.37
N ASN A 31 -16.78 13.08 23.43
CA ASN A 31 -17.44 14.35 23.74
C ASN A 31 -16.94 15.42 22.74
N TYR A 32 -17.66 15.58 21.63
CA TYR A 32 -17.44 16.71 20.73
C TYR A 32 -18.10 17.97 21.30
N SER A 33 -17.37 18.76 22.09
CA SER A 33 -17.69 20.18 22.24
C SER A 33 -17.15 20.92 21.01
N THR A 34 -17.95 20.98 19.95
CA THR A 34 -17.61 21.74 18.75
C THR A 34 -17.85 23.23 19.02
N SER A 35 -16.80 23.92 19.47
CA SER A 35 -16.73 25.38 19.35
C SER A 35 -16.62 25.71 17.86
N ALA A 36 -17.68 26.33 17.36
CA ALA A 36 -17.96 26.58 15.97
C ALA A 36 -16.95 27.51 15.30
N LYS A 37 -16.48 27.13 14.09
CA LYS A 37 -16.41 27.98 12.88
C LYS A 37 -16.49 27.11 11.61
N PRO A 38 -17.64 26.95 10.95
CA PRO A 38 -17.71 26.27 9.65
C PRO A 38 -17.22 27.19 8.52
N PHE A 39 -16.12 26.81 7.88
CA PHE A 39 -15.59 27.42 6.65
C PHE A 39 -16.04 26.62 5.41
N PHE A 40 -17.34 26.47 5.19
CA PHE A 40 -17.87 25.91 3.93
C PHE A 40 -19.20 26.58 3.62
N LYS A 41 -19.21 27.45 2.60
CA LYS A 41 -20.43 28.05 2.03
C LYS A 41 -21.04 27.05 1.04
N ASN A 42 -21.92 26.18 1.53
CA ASN A 42 -22.86 25.45 0.69
C ASN A 42 -24.23 26.11 0.84
N THR A 43 -24.48 27.15 0.04
CA THR A 43 -25.83 27.74 -0.09
C THR A 43 -26.55 27.01 -1.21
N PHE A 44 -27.35 26.02 -0.84
CA PHE A 44 -28.46 25.56 -1.68
C PHE A 44 -29.74 25.71 -0.88
N THR A 45 -30.45 26.80 -1.16
CA THR A 45 -31.82 27.05 -0.75
C THR A 45 -32.77 26.07 -1.46
N PRO A 46 -33.66 25.35 -0.74
CA PRO A 46 -34.68 24.54 -1.38
C PRO A 46 -35.87 25.43 -1.77
N ALA A 47 -35.95 25.80 -3.05
CA ALA A 47 -37.16 26.41 -3.59
C ALA A 47 -37.30 26.11 -5.10
N SER A 48 -38.44 25.49 -5.43
CA SER A 48 -39.15 25.62 -6.71
C SER A 48 -38.62 24.84 -7.93
N VAL A 49 -39.26 23.69 -8.15
CA VAL A 49 -39.77 23.13 -9.42
C VAL A 49 -39.17 23.61 -10.75
N LYS A 50 -38.64 22.67 -11.55
CA LYS A 50 -39.20 22.29 -12.87
C LYS A 50 -38.41 21.15 -13.50
N SER A 51 -39.15 20.11 -13.86
CA SER A 51 -38.70 18.98 -14.68
C SER A 51 -38.58 19.36 -16.16
N PHE A 52 -37.75 18.57 -16.85
CA PHE A 52 -37.64 18.32 -18.30
C PHE A 52 -37.38 19.51 -19.26
N SER A 53 -36.22 19.48 -19.92
CA SER A 53 -36.17 19.62 -21.38
C SER A 53 -34.91 18.93 -21.92
N SER A 54 -35.16 17.91 -22.71
CA SER A 54 -34.23 17.30 -23.65
C SER A 54 -33.94 18.30 -24.78
N ALA A 55 -32.68 18.70 -24.94
CA ALA A 55 -32.14 19.11 -26.24
C ALA A 55 -30.61 19.11 -26.19
N SER A 56 -30.06 18.25 -27.05
CA SER A 56 -28.68 18.15 -27.49
C SER A 56 -27.92 19.46 -27.64
N SER A 57 -26.73 19.53 -27.05
CA SER A 57 -25.57 20.17 -27.69
C SER A 57 -24.28 19.49 -27.25
N SER A 58 -23.69 18.75 -28.20
CA SER A 58 -22.27 18.74 -28.50
C SER A 58 -21.35 19.45 -27.50
N GLY A 59 -20.73 18.67 -26.62
CA GLY A 59 -19.63 19.08 -25.76
C GLY A 59 -18.77 17.88 -25.41
N SER A 60 -18.29 17.19 -26.45
CA SER A 60 -17.33 16.11 -26.36
C SER A 60 -15.97 16.59 -25.80
N SER A 61 -15.26 15.64 -25.21
CA SER A 61 -13.81 15.62 -24.96
C SER A 61 -13.27 16.58 -23.90
N GLY A 62 -13.35 16.13 -22.65
CA GLY A 62 -12.44 16.54 -21.58
C GLY A 62 -12.27 15.47 -20.49
N ALA A 63 -12.77 14.25 -20.71
CA ALA A 63 -12.44 13.11 -19.89
C ALA A 63 -11.08 12.60 -20.38
N SER A 64 -9.99 13.10 -19.81
CA SER A 64 -8.70 12.41 -19.85
C SER A 64 -8.80 11.19 -18.91
N SER A 65 -9.62 10.24 -19.34
CA SER A 65 -9.55 8.84 -18.97
C SER A 65 -8.18 8.31 -19.31
N GLY A 66 -7.53 7.67 -18.34
CA GLY A 66 -6.38 6.82 -18.59
C GLY A 66 -5.16 7.60 -19.05
N SER A 67 -4.47 8.26 -18.11
CA SER A 67 -3.01 8.12 -18.15
C SER A 67 -2.76 6.62 -18.01
N SER A 68 -2.58 5.97 -19.15
CA SER A 68 -2.11 4.61 -19.25
C SER A 68 -1.00 4.46 -18.23
N LEU A 69 -1.28 3.75 -17.14
CA LEU A 69 -0.25 3.03 -16.42
C LEU A 69 0.31 2.11 -17.50
N SER A 70 1.29 2.61 -18.24
CA SER A 70 2.27 1.77 -18.86
C SER A 70 3.00 1.16 -17.67
N SER A 71 2.38 0.13 -17.09
CA SER A 71 3.08 -1.04 -16.58
C SER A 71 3.76 -1.70 -17.78
N SER A 72 4.60 -0.93 -18.47
CA SER A 72 5.85 -1.44 -18.96
C SER A 72 6.41 -2.14 -17.74
N LEU A 73 6.44 -3.46 -17.81
CA LEU A 73 7.37 -4.25 -17.03
C LEU A 73 8.69 -3.50 -17.16
N ASP A 74 8.98 -2.65 -16.17
CA ASP A 74 10.15 -1.80 -16.15
C ASP A 74 11.25 -2.85 -16.04
N GLU A 75 11.82 -3.20 -17.20
CA GLU A 75 12.84 -4.23 -17.29
C GLU A 75 13.87 -3.84 -16.25
N ILE A 76 13.98 -4.65 -15.21
CA ILE A 76 14.74 -4.28 -14.04
C ILE A 76 16.19 -4.21 -14.50
N ASN A 77 16.71 -2.99 -14.66
CA ASN A 77 18.02 -2.74 -15.24
C ASN A 77 19.17 -2.99 -14.25
N TYR A 78 18.91 -3.70 -13.16
CA TYR A 78 19.88 -4.03 -12.12
C TYR A 78 19.81 -5.50 -11.75
N SER A 79 20.94 -6.04 -11.32
CA SER A 79 21.14 -7.44 -10.96
C SER A 79 21.81 -7.55 -9.59
N VAL A 80 21.94 -8.77 -9.09
CA VAL A 80 22.69 -9.06 -7.85
C VAL A 80 24.12 -8.54 -8.00
N GLY A 81 24.60 -7.80 -7.00
CA GLY A 81 25.90 -7.14 -6.98
C GLY A 81 25.89 -5.68 -7.48
N ASP A 82 24.81 -5.21 -8.11
CA ASP A 82 24.72 -3.82 -8.54
C ASP A 82 24.51 -2.87 -7.35
N THR A 83 25.10 -1.67 -7.47
CA THR A 83 24.84 -0.57 -6.54
C THR A 83 23.60 0.19 -6.98
N VAL A 84 22.66 0.34 -6.05
CA VAL A 84 21.39 1.02 -6.26
C VAL A 84 21.17 2.12 -5.23
N ARG A 85 20.30 3.06 -5.55
CA ARG A 85 19.88 4.12 -4.65
C ARG A 85 18.36 4.11 -4.46
N HIS A 86 17.95 4.07 -3.20
CA HIS A 86 16.58 4.29 -2.77
C HIS A 86 16.40 5.70 -2.18
N ILE A 87 15.23 6.30 -2.37
CA ILE A 87 14.97 7.68 -1.90
C ILE A 87 15.03 7.81 -0.37
N LYS A 88 14.56 6.80 0.37
CA LYS A 88 14.53 6.82 1.85
C LYS A 88 15.78 6.23 2.49
N PHE A 89 16.33 5.17 1.88
CA PHE A 89 17.38 4.35 2.50
C PHE A 89 18.77 4.73 2.02
N GLY A 90 18.88 5.47 0.91
CA GLY A 90 20.16 5.89 0.37
C GLY A 90 20.75 4.85 -0.56
N LYS A 91 22.08 4.72 -0.55
CA LYS A 91 22.82 3.78 -1.39
C LYS A 91 22.84 2.40 -0.74
N GLY A 92 22.83 1.37 -1.57
CA GLY A 92 22.96 -0.01 -1.14
C GLY A 92 23.34 -0.93 -2.29
N THR A 93 23.71 -2.15 -1.94
CA THR A 93 24.11 -3.19 -2.91
C THR A 93 23.07 -4.29 -2.90
N VAL A 94 22.65 -4.73 -4.09
CA VAL A 94 21.70 -5.84 -4.23
C VAL A 94 22.38 -7.13 -3.84
N THR A 95 21.91 -7.80 -2.79
CA THR A 95 22.46 -9.08 -2.31
C THR A 95 21.74 -10.28 -2.91
N GLU A 96 20.43 -10.15 -3.17
CA GLU A 96 19.60 -11.25 -3.68
C GLU A 96 18.47 -10.74 -4.56
N MET A 97 18.09 -11.54 -5.55
CA MET A 97 16.92 -11.32 -6.41
C MET A 97 16.19 -12.66 -6.61
N VAL A 98 14.93 -12.71 -6.20
CA VAL A 98 14.05 -13.88 -6.35
C VAL A 98 12.83 -13.48 -7.17
N LYS A 99 12.53 -14.22 -8.24
CA LYS A 99 11.33 -13.98 -9.05
C LYS A 99 10.11 -14.59 -8.35
N GLY A 100 9.16 -13.73 -7.95
CA GLY A 100 7.95 -14.11 -7.23
C GLY A 100 6.69 -13.67 -7.96
N GLY A 101 6.00 -14.61 -8.62
CA GLY A 101 4.78 -14.32 -9.37
C GLY A 101 5.02 -13.32 -10.50
N ASN A 102 4.47 -12.10 -10.36
CA ASN A 102 4.57 -11.03 -11.35
C ASN A 102 5.72 -10.04 -11.08
N ASP A 103 6.40 -10.17 -9.95
CA ASP A 103 7.38 -9.19 -9.46
C ASP A 103 8.69 -9.89 -9.04
N TYR A 104 9.70 -9.09 -8.71
CA TYR A 104 10.94 -9.57 -8.12
C TYR A 104 11.02 -9.13 -6.67
N GLU A 105 11.23 -10.09 -5.78
CA GLU A 105 11.63 -9.83 -4.41
C GLU A 105 13.15 -9.61 -4.39
N ILE A 106 13.57 -8.45 -3.91
CA ILE A 106 14.95 -8.02 -3.90
C ILE A 106 15.36 -7.80 -2.46
N THR A 107 16.54 -8.32 -2.12
CA THR A 107 17.21 -8.02 -0.88
C THR A 107 18.37 -7.07 -1.18
N VAL A 108 18.42 -5.95 -0.47
CA VAL A 108 19.43 -4.91 -0.67
C VAL A 108 20.03 -4.54 0.68
N ASP A 109 21.35 -4.54 0.77
CA ASP A 109 22.07 -4.04 1.93
C ASP A 109 22.34 -2.54 1.77
N PHE A 110 21.64 -1.72 2.56
CA PHE A 110 21.79 -0.27 2.54
C PHE A 110 22.75 0.21 3.62
N GLU A 111 23.67 1.09 3.26
CA GLU A 111 24.71 1.60 4.17
C GLU A 111 24.15 2.24 5.46
N LYS A 112 22.94 2.82 5.40
CA LYS A 112 22.32 3.54 6.54
C LYS A 112 21.42 2.68 7.42
N VAL A 113 20.79 1.66 6.86
CA VAL A 113 19.69 0.93 7.52
C VAL A 113 19.88 -0.59 7.52
N GLY A 114 20.97 -1.07 6.91
CA GLY A 114 21.28 -2.47 6.69
C GLY A 114 20.39 -3.11 5.63
N GLU A 115 20.26 -4.42 5.73
CA GLU A 115 19.51 -5.26 4.80
C GLU A 115 18.00 -5.01 4.83
N LYS A 116 17.41 -4.82 3.65
CA LYS A 116 15.96 -4.68 3.45
C LYS A 116 15.48 -5.51 2.28
N ARG A 117 14.39 -6.25 2.51
CA ARG A 117 13.60 -6.93 1.47
C ARG A 117 12.50 -6.03 0.94
N MET A 118 12.34 -5.99 -0.38
CA MET A 118 11.32 -5.19 -1.06
C MET A 118 11.00 -5.75 -2.45
N PHE A 119 9.81 -5.44 -2.96
CA PHE A 119 9.44 -5.76 -4.35
C PHE A 119 9.98 -4.71 -5.32
N ALA A 120 10.51 -5.14 -6.46
CA ALA A 120 11.11 -4.30 -7.49
C ALA A 120 10.18 -3.17 -7.95
N SER A 121 8.94 -3.50 -8.31
CA SER A 121 7.96 -2.51 -8.80
C SER A 121 7.63 -1.42 -7.78
N LEU A 122 7.74 -1.71 -6.48
CA LEU A 122 7.45 -0.76 -5.41
C LEU A 122 8.68 0.03 -4.96
N ALA A 123 9.87 -0.54 -5.13
CA ALA A 123 11.10 0.02 -4.62
C ALA A 123 11.58 1.26 -5.40
N LYS A 124 11.26 1.38 -6.69
CA LYS A 124 11.69 2.52 -7.54
C LYS A 124 13.19 2.80 -7.39
N LEU A 125 13.99 1.74 -7.37
CA LEU A 125 15.44 1.82 -7.22
C LEU A 125 16.05 2.45 -8.47
N LYS A 126 17.01 3.35 -8.26
CA LYS A 126 17.83 3.90 -9.34
C LYS A 126 19.18 3.21 -9.31
N LYS A 127 19.55 2.50 -10.38
CA LYS A 127 20.92 2.04 -10.57
C LYS A 127 21.86 3.25 -10.64
N LEU A 128 23.01 3.15 -9.98
CA LEU A 128 24.05 4.18 -9.96
C LEU A 128 25.17 3.85 -10.94
#